data_AF-A0A2T6K9C7-F1
#
_entry.id   AF-A0A2T6K9C7-F1
#
_cell.length_a   1.000
_cell.length_b   1.000
_cell.length_c   1.000
_cell.angle_alpha   90.00
_cell.angle_beta   90.00
_cell.angle_gamma   90.00
#
_symmetry.space_group_name_H-M   'P 1'
#
loop_
_entity.id
_entity.type
_entity.pdbx_description
1 polymer ?
#
loop_
_entity_poly.entity_id
_entity_poly.type
_entity_poly.pdbx_seq_one_letter_code
_entity_poly.pdbx_strand_id
1 'polypeptide(L)' 'MYIIGFILGIVLVVWGIYRMRTDDGLFGKNQKNKNLFNLLLMGEASGIGQFLGGIILIIAVIIGFFVR' A
#
# COMPACT_ATOMS: atom_id res chain seq x y z
N MET A 1 -10.35 16.20 -10.64
CA MET A 1 -9.18 15.29 -10.55
C MET A 1 -8.82 14.93 -9.11
N TYR A 2 -8.73 15.86 -8.17
CA TYR A 2 -8.34 15.57 -6.77
C TYR A 2 -9.28 14.61 -6.02
N ILE A 3 -10.60 14.72 -6.20
CA ILE A 3 -11.60 13.82 -5.59
C ILE A 3 -11.38 12.37 -6.04
N ILE A 4 -11.06 12.16 -7.33
CA ILE A 4 -10.79 10.84 -7.90
C ILE A 4 -9.50 10.25 -7.32
N GLY A 5 -8.47 11.08 -7.14
CA GLY A 5 -7.21 10.68 -6.49
C GLY A 5 -7.41 10.27 -5.03
N PHE A 6 -8.27 10.98 -4.28
CA PHE A 6 -8.63 10.61 -2.91
C PHE A 6 -9.38 9.27 -2.85
N ILE A 7 -10.37 9.06 -3.72
CA ILE A 7 -11.13 7.81 -3.78
C ILE A 7 -10.21 6.64 -4.13
N LEU A 8 -9.34 6.80 -5.15
CA LEU A 8 -8.36 5.78 -5.52
C LEU A 8 -7.38 5.48 -4.38
N GLY A 9 -6.89 6.50 -3.69
CA GLY A 9 -6.01 6.35 -2.55
C GLY A 9 -6.64 5.56 -1.41
N ILE A 10 -7.89 5.88 -1.04
CA ILE A 10 -8.64 5.17 -0.01
C ILE A 10 -8.88 3.72 -0.41
N VAL A 11 -9.29 3.47 -1.65
CA VAL A 11 -9.51 2.11 -2.16
C VAL A 11 -8.21 1.29 -2.11
N LEU A 12 -7.08 1.86 -2.52
CA LEU A 12 -5.77 1.19 -2.45
C LEU A 12 -5.33 0.89 -1.01
N VAL A 13 -5.56 1.82 -0.08
CA VAL A 13 -5.27 1.62 1.35
C VAL A 13 -6.12 0.50 1.94
N VAL A 14 -7.44 0.54 1.72
CA VAL A 14 -8.38 -0.47 2.23
C VAL A 14 -8.10 -1.83 1.62
N TRP A 15 -7.86 -1.88 0.31
CA TRP A 15 -7.52 -3.13 -0.39
C TRP A 15 -6.14 -3.66 0.03
N GLY A 16 -5.16 -2.79 0.26
CA GLY A 16 -3.86 -3.14 0.81
C GLY A 16 -3.97 -3.77 2.19
N ILE A 17 -4.76 -3.18 3.09
CA ILE A 17 -5.05 -3.74 4.43
C ILE A 17 -5.78 -5.10 4.32
N TYR A 18 -6.79 -5.20 3.45
CA TYR A 18 -7.50 -6.46 3.23
C TYR A 18 -6.57 -7.56 2.73
N ARG A 19 -5.69 -7.23 1.79
CA ARG A 19 -4.69 -8.15 1.23
C ARG A 19 -3.64 -8.52 2.28
N MET A 20 -3.16 -7.59 3.10
CA MET A 20 -2.25 -7.89 4.22
C MET A 20 -2.86 -8.86 5.23
N ARG A 21 -4.17 -8.73 5.51
CA ARG A 21 -4.90 -9.66 6.39
C ARG A 21 -5.12 -11.03 5.77
N THR A 22 -5.39 -11.07 4.47
CA THR A 22 -5.72 -12.31 3.75
C THR A 22 -4.47 -13.10 3.36
N ASP A 23 -3.39 -12.42 3.00
CA ASP A 23 -2.15 -13.06 2.52
C ASP A 23 -1.17 -13.47 3.65
N ASP A 24 -1.54 -13.36 4.93
CA ASP A 24 -0.62 -13.61 6.06
C ASP A 24 0.71 -12.83 5.94
N GLY A 25 0.75 -11.76 5.14
CA GLY A 25 1.99 -11.10 4.71
C GLY A 25 2.70 -10.32 5.82
N LEU A 26 1.98 -10.00 6.90
CA LEU A 26 2.51 -9.30 8.08
C LEU A 26 2.65 -10.21 9.32
N PHE A 27 1.90 -11.31 9.41
CA PHE A 27 1.83 -12.16 10.61
C PHE A 27 1.83 -13.67 10.32
N GLY A 28 2.27 -14.05 9.12
CA GLY A 28 2.46 -15.45 8.76
C GLY A 28 3.43 -16.11 9.71
N LYS A 29 2.94 -17.13 10.40
CA LYS A 29 3.60 -17.99 11.41
C LYS A 29 4.84 -18.75 10.89
N ASN A 30 5.49 -18.28 9.82
CA ASN A 30 6.61 -18.91 9.14
C ASN A 30 7.58 -17.90 8.45
N GLN A 31 7.75 -16.70 9.01
CA GLN A 31 8.65 -15.67 8.45
C GLN A 31 10.15 -15.91 8.76
N LYS A 32 10.62 -17.17 8.86
CA LYS A 32 12.02 -17.46 9.21
C LYS A 32 13.02 -17.38 8.03
N ASN A 33 12.59 -17.21 6.78
CA ASN A 33 13.53 -17.34 5.64
C ASN A 33 13.11 -16.62 4.33
N LYS A 34 12.58 -15.39 4.39
CA LYS A 34 12.39 -14.57 3.17
C LYS A 34 13.28 -13.34 3.25
N ASN A 35 14.32 -13.32 2.41
CA ASN A 35 15.26 -12.20 2.26
C ASN A 35 14.50 -10.87 2.08
N LEU A 36 15.03 -9.80 2.68
CA LEU A 36 14.49 -8.43 2.57
C LEU A 36 14.28 -8.01 1.10
N PHE A 37 15.11 -8.51 0.19
CA PHE A 37 14.99 -8.33 -1.27
C PHE A 37 13.72 -8.98 -1.86
N ASN A 38 13.32 -10.14 -1.34
CA ASN A 38 12.09 -10.81 -1.75
C ASN A 38 10.86 -10.13 -1.13
N LEU A 39 11.02 -9.58 0.08
CA LEU A 39 10.01 -8.69 0.67
C LEU A 39 9.89 -7.37 -0.11
N LEU A 40 10.95 -6.86 -0.74
CA LEU A 40 10.87 -5.65 -1.57
C LEU A 40 10.23 -5.95 -2.93
N LEU A 41 10.70 -6.99 -3.62
CA LEU A 41 10.21 -7.42 -4.94
C LEU A 41 8.76 -7.95 -4.89
N MET A 42 8.42 -8.79 -3.90
CA MET A 42 7.04 -9.22 -3.71
C MET A 42 6.23 -8.20 -2.91
N GLY A 43 6.88 -7.35 -2.11
CA GLY A 43 6.24 -6.33 -1.26
C GLY A 43 5.53 -5.25 -2.05
N GLU A 44 6.13 -4.79 -3.15
CA GLU A 44 5.54 -3.83 -4.09
C GLU A 44 4.19 -4.32 -4.63
N ALA A 45 4.10 -5.61 -4.99
CA ALA A 45 2.85 -6.25 -5.43
C ALA A 45 1.99 -6.79 -4.27
N SER A 46 2.54 -6.85 -3.05
CA SER A 46 1.85 -7.32 -1.85
C SER A 46 0.90 -6.26 -1.29
N GLY A 47 0.10 -6.67 -0.30
CA GLY A 47 -0.77 -5.73 0.42
C GLY A 47 0.00 -4.55 1.04
N ILE A 48 1.29 -4.73 1.36
CA ILE A 48 2.17 -3.69 1.93
C ILE A 48 2.46 -2.57 0.92
N GLY A 49 2.87 -2.92 -0.30
CA GLY A 49 3.11 -1.95 -1.37
C GLY A 49 1.84 -1.20 -1.77
N GLN A 50 0.69 -1.87 -1.78
CA GLN A 50 -0.59 -1.23 -2.09
C GLN A 50 -1.06 -0.28 -1.00
N PHE A 51 -0.84 -0.63 0.27
CA PHE A 51 -1.12 0.24 1.40
C PHE A 51 -0.20 1.48 1.42
N LEU A 52 1.12 1.28 1.34
CA LEU A 52 2.09 2.37 1.34
C LEU A 52 1.93 3.25 0.09
N GLY A 53 1.73 2.64 -1.07
CA GLY A 53 1.45 3.35 -2.32
C GLY A 53 0.15 4.15 -2.27
N GLY A 54 -0.91 3.60 -1.67
CA GLY A 54 -2.17 4.31 -1.43
C GLY A 54 -2.00 5.52 -0.52
N ILE A 55 -1.20 5.40 0.55
CA ILE A 55 -0.86 6.53 1.44
C ILE A 55 -0.09 7.61 0.70
N ILE A 56 0.94 7.23 -0.08
CA ILE A 56 1.74 8.18 -0.87
C ILE A 56 0.86 8.90 -1.89
N LEU A 57 -0.08 8.19 -2.53
CA LEU A 57 -1.04 8.78 -3.47
C LEU A 57 -1.92 9.84 -2.77
N ILE A 58 -2.44 9.55 -1.57
CA ILE A 58 -3.23 10.50 -0.78
C ILE A 58 -2.40 11.74 -0.45
N ILE A 59 -1.16 11.56 0.00
CA ILE A 59 -0.24 12.67 0.32
C ILE A 59 0.03 13.52 -0.92
N ALA A 60 0.32 12.90 -2.07
CA ALA A 60 0.57 13.60 -3.32
C ALA A 60 -0.65 14.40 -3.80
N VAL A 61 -1.86 13.85 -3.63
CA VAL A 61 -3.12 14.54 -3.95
C VAL A 61 -3.33 15.75 -3.03
N ILE A 62 -3.01 15.63 -1.74
CA ILE A 62 -3.08 16.74 -0.77
C ILE A 62 -2.06 17.83 -1.15
N ILE A 63 -0.80 17.47 -1.39
CA ILE A 63 0.24 18.43 -1.77
C ILE A 63 -0.13 19.12 -3.08
N GLY A 64 -0.59 18.37 -4.08
CA GLY A 64 -1.04 18.92 -5.36
C GLY A 64 -2.30 19.80 -5.26
N PHE A 65 -3.07 19.69 -4.18
CA PHE A 65 -4.16 20.60 -3.87
C PHE A 65 -3.66 21.94 -3.30
N PHE A 66 -2.60 21.91 -2.50
CA PHE A 66 -1.98 23.11 -1.89
C PHE A 66 -1.02 23.86 -2.81
N VAL A 67 -0.39 23.18 -3.77
CA VAL A 67 0.53 23.79 -4.77
C VAL A 67 -0.25 24.56 -5.85
N ARG A 68 -1.58 24.44 -5.87
CA ARG A 68 -2.45 25.15 -6.81
C ARG A 68 -2.73 26.58 -6.39
#